data_AF-A0A197JES7-F1
#
_entry.id   AF-A0A197JES7-F1
#
_cell.length_a   1.000
_cell.length_b   1.000
_cell.length_c   1.000
_cell.angle_alpha   90.00
_cell.angle_beta   90.00
_cell.angle_gamma   90.00
#
_symmetry.space_group_name_H-M   'P 1'
#
loop_
_entity.id
_entity.type
_entity.pdbx_description
1 polymer ?
#
loop_
_entity_poly.entity_id
_entity_poly.type
_entity_poly.pdbx_seq_one_letter_code
_entity_poly.pdbx_strand_id
1 'polypeptide(L)'
;MTASTGSAKKGSSGGGGLEQNLSETRPTPPLKLLFSSKISGASFSTLLQKITYQGPTLIVMKDEDGYIFGAYADQDWEQGPKFYGTDRSFLFTIRPTFRIYRPSQGVNSNFQYLDSGTKTLPNGIGFGGQLRYFGLWLASDFQTGQSAAEPLCSTFQSPRLSKHQNFKLDEMEVWQVHPSTIDRDDLPKHSAMDAHSDAVALLEMANRKMYSKDVRAPENIYDDDD
;
A
#
# COMPACT_ATOMS: atom_id res chain seq x y z
N MET A 1 74.65 40.95 -23.29
CA MET A 1 73.65 41.24 -24.35
C MET A 1 72.38 40.52 -23.94
N THR A 2 71.57 41.16 -23.09
CA THR A 2 70.40 42.02 -23.41
C THR A 2 69.12 41.22 -23.65
N ALA A 3 68.14 41.54 -22.81
CA ALA A 3 66.78 41.07 -22.69
C ALA A 3 65.95 41.12 -24.00
N SER A 4 64.84 40.37 -24.05
CA SER A 4 63.49 40.98 -24.00
C SER A 4 62.39 39.93 -24.16
N THR A 5 61.33 40.18 -23.40
CA THR A 5 60.01 39.55 -23.28
C THR A 5 59.12 39.65 -24.53
N GLY A 6 58.17 38.72 -24.66
CA GLY A 6 57.00 38.84 -25.54
C GLY A 6 55.93 37.78 -25.26
N SER A 7 54.76 38.22 -24.78
CA SER A 7 53.57 37.43 -24.41
C SER A 7 52.51 37.32 -25.51
N ALA A 8 51.68 36.26 -25.40
CA ALA A 8 50.30 36.07 -25.92
C ALA A 8 50.12 35.90 -27.45
N LYS A 9 49.20 35.06 -28.00
CA LYS A 9 47.87 34.63 -27.53
C LYS A 9 47.32 33.45 -28.40
N LYS A 10 46.51 32.60 -27.77
CA LYS A 10 45.36 31.79 -28.27
C LYS A 10 45.53 30.78 -29.42
N GLY A 11 45.37 29.50 -29.05
CA GLY A 11 44.77 28.44 -29.88
C GLY A 11 43.89 27.56 -28.99
N SER A 12 42.59 27.58 -29.24
CA SER A 12 41.53 26.88 -28.49
C SER A 12 41.16 25.59 -29.23
N SER A 13 41.22 24.45 -28.55
CA SER A 13 40.38 23.25 -28.78
C SER A 13 40.82 22.21 -27.73
N GLY A 14 40.01 21.85 -26.75
CA GLY A 14 38.82 21.05 -26.98
C GLY A 14 39.18 19.59 -26.64
N GLY A 15 38.92 19.18 -25.40
CA GLY A 15 39.22 17.85 -24.90
C GLY A 15 38.60 17.70 -23.52
N GLY A 16 37.28 17.53 -23.52
CA GLY A 16 36.43 17.53 -22.34
C GLY A 16 36.70 16.37 -21.39
N GLY A 17 36.29 16.62 -20.15
CA GLY A 17 36.44 15.75 -19.00
C GLY A 17 35.81 14.37 -19.20
N LEU A 18 36.52 13.39 -18.64
CA LEU A 18 35.96 12.11 -18.22
C LEU A 18 36.24 11.96 -16.73
N GLU A 19 35.76 12.92 -15.93
CA GLU A 19 35.47 12.61 -14.53
C GLU A 19 34.12 11.91 -14.52
N GLN A 20 34.19 10.60 -14.31
CA GLN A 20 33.07 9.69 -14.30
C GLN A 20 32.13 10.10 -13.16
N ASN A 21 30.91 10.49 -13.55
CA ASN A 21 29.78 10.68 -12.66
C ASN A 21 29.51 9.37 -11.89
N LEU A 22 30.09 9.23 -10.70
CA LEU A 22 29.52 8.38 -9.67
C LEU A 22 28.16 8.98 -9.34
N SER A 23 27.09 8.37 -9.82
CA SER A 23 25.73 8.72 -9.44
C SER A 23 25.66 8.69 -7.92
N GLU A 24 25.59 9.87 -7.30
CA GLU A 24 25.29 10.02 -5.88
C GLU A 24 23.98 9.29 -5.62
N THR A 25 24.06 8.08 -5.09
CA THR A 25 22.87 7.35 -4.63
C THR A 25 22.31 8.16 -3.48
N ARG A 26 21.28 8.98 -3.77
CA ARG A 26 20.57 9.75 -2.75
C ARG A 26 20.21 8.77 -1.61
N PRO A 27 20.65 9.01 -0.37
CA PRO A 27 20.38 8.07 0.72
C PRO A 27 18.86 7.91 0.82
N THR A 28 18.39 6.67 0.65
CA THR A 28 16.97 6.36 0.83
C THR A 28 16.63 6.68 2.28
N PRO A 29 15.60 7.51 2.55
CA PRO A 29 15.19 7.79 3.91
C PRO A 29 14.88 6.47 4.64
N PRO A 30 15.17 6.38 5.95
CA PRO A 30 14.92 5.16 6.70
C PRO A 30 13.42 4.82 6.68
N LEU A 31 13.11 3.52 6.60
CA LEU A 31 11.74 3.04 6.69
C LEU A 31 11.11 3.47 8.02
N LYS A 32 9.88 3.97 7.99
CA LYS A 32 9.16 4.40 9.19
C LYS A 32 8.22 3.29 9.65
N LEU A 33 8.36 2.83 10.89
CA LEU A 33 7.42 1.87 11.49
C LEU A 33 6.04 2.53 11.67
N LEU A 34 5.03 1.99 10.99
CA LEU A 34 3.64 2.43 11.13
C LEU A 34 2.92 1.62 12.21
N PHE A 35 3.07 0.30 12.17
CA PHE A 35 2.36 -0.62 13.06
C PHE A 35 3.29 -1.76 13.48
N SER A 36 3.16 -2.16 14.74
CA SER A 36 3.75 -3.40 15.28
C SER A 36 2.75 -3.99 16.24
N SER A 37 2.39 -5.27 16.07
CA SER A 37 1.43 -5.95 16.96
C SER A 37 1.93 -6.02 18.41
N LYS A 38 3.26 -6.07 18.61
CA LYS A 38 3.89 -6.04 19.93
C LYS A 38 3.76 -4.70 20.65
N ILE A 39 3.71 -3.60 19.91
CA ILE A 39 3.68 -2.23 20.47
C ILE A 39 2.25 -1.69 20.50
N SER A 40 1.48 -1.94 19.46
CA SER A 40 0.15 -1.35 19.23
C SER A 40 -1.01 -2.26 19.66
N GLY A 41 -0.71 -3.51 20.03
CA GLY A 41 -1.70 -4.54 20.28
C GLY A 41 -2.16 -5.26 19.02
N ALA A 42 -2.73 -6.45 19.19
CA ALA A 42 -3.26 -7.30 18.13
C ALA A 42 -4.71 -6.89 17.78
N SER A 43 -4.87 -5.78 17.07
CA SER A 43 -6.17 -5.24 16.68
C SER A 43 -6.19 -4.80 15.22
N PHE A 44 -7.11 -5.37 14.44
CA PHE A 44 -7.28 -5.00 13.03
C PHE A 44 -7.74 -3.55 12.87
N SER A 45 -8.62 -3.05 13.75
CA SER A 45 -9.04 -1.64 13.70
C SER A 45 -7.88 -0.67 13.93
N THR A 46 -6.95 -1.02 14.84
CA THR A 46 -5.73 -0.24 15.08
C THR A 46 -4.78 -0.34 13.89
N LEU A 47 -4.65 -1.50 13.25
CA LEU A 47 -3.89 -1.64 12.01
C LEU A 47 -4.43 -0.68 10.94
N LEU A 48 -5.73 -0.73 10.64
CA LEU A 48 -6.36 0.11 9.62
C LEU A 48 -6.09 1.60 9.84
N GLN A 49 -6.31 2.09 11.07
CA GLN A 49 -6.05 3.49 11.43
C GLN A 49 -4.60 3.93 11.19
N LYS A 50 -3.63 3.01 11.30
CA LYS A 50 -2.21 3.34 11.17
C LYS A 50 -1.65 3.18 9.76
N ILE A 51 -2.25 2.38 8.90
CA ILE A 51 -1.71 2.07 7.55
C ILE A 51 -2.47 2.76 6.42
N THR A 52 -3.72 3.15 6.66
CA THR A 52 -4.57 3.80 5.64
C THR A 52 -3.99 5.15 5.26
N TYR A 53 -3.89 5.42 3.97
CA TYR A 53 -3.35 6.65 3.39
C TYR A 53 -1.95 7.06 3.90
N GLN A 54 -1.04 6.09 4.04
CA GLN A 54 0.35 6.33 4.43
C GLN A 54 1.36 6.18 3.28
N GLY A 55 0.93 5.84 2.08
CA GLY A 55 1.76 5.52 0.93
C GLY A 55 2.15 4.04 0.89
N PRO A 56 3.16 3.68 0.09
CA PRO A 56 3.57 2.29 -0.09
C PRO A 56 4.13 1.70 1.20
N THR A 57 3.79 0.43 1.44
CA THR A 57 4.12 -0.24 2.70
C THR A 57 4.76 -1.60 2.49
N LEU A 58 5.67 -1.94 3.40
CA LEU A 58 6.23 -3.27 3.56
C LEU A 58 5.59 -3.92 4.78
N ILE A 59 4.83 -5.00 4.55
CA ILE A 59 4.18 -5.78 5.58
C ILE A 59 5.01 -7.03 5.84
N VAL A 60 5.40 -7.25 7.09
CA VAL A 60 6.13 -8.44 7.55
C VAL A 60 5.26 -9.17 8.56
N MET A 61 5.08 -10.47 8.35
CA MET A 61 4.33 -11.35 9.22
C MET A 61 5.19 -12.53 9.64
N LYS A 62 4.95 -12.99 10.86
CA LYS A 62 5.51 -14.21 11.43
C LYS A 62 4.36 -15.11 11.85
N ASP A 63 4.36 -16.36 11.40
CA ASP A 63 3.41 -17.36 11.89
C ASP A 63 3.92 -18.04 13.17
N GLU A 64 3.03 -18.74 13.89
CA GLU A 64 3.38 -19.48 15.12
C GLU A 64 4.39 -20.62 14.89
N ASP A 65 4.50 -21.14 13.67
CA ASP A 65 5.54 -22.10 13.25
C ASP A 65 6.90 -21.43 12.98
N GLY A 66 6.95 -20.10 13.09
CA GLY A 66 8.13 -19.28 12.91
C GLY A 66 8.44 -18.93 11.45
N TYR A 67 7.63 -19.24 10.46
CA TYR A 67 7.89 -18.75 9.11
C TYR A 67 7.74 -17.23 9.09
N ILE A 68 8.63 -16.57 8.35
CA ILE A 68 8.62 -15.10 8.24
C ILE A 68 8.47 -14.78 6.76
N PHE A 69 7.43 -14.05 6.43
CA PHE A 69 7.02 -13.73 5.07
C PHE A 69 6.22 -12.44 5.05
N GLY A 70 5.84 -11.98 3.87
CA GLY A 70 5.14 -10.71 3.78
C GLY A 70 4.88 -10.26 2.36
N ALA A 71 4.55 -8.98 2.26
CA ALA A 71 4.23 -8.34 1.00
C ALA A 71 4.69 -6.88 0.99
N TYR A 72 5.01 -6.40 -0.20
CA TYR A 72 5.11 -4.98 -0.51
C TYR A 72 3.83 -4.56 -1.24
N ALA A 73 3.14 -3.56 -0.71
CA ALA A 73 2.02 -2.87 -1.34
C ALA A 73 2.51 -1.55 -1.92
N ASP A 74 2.42 -1.41 -3.24
CA ASP A 74 2.89 -0.24 -3.97
C ASP A 74 1.93 0.97 -3.95
N GLN A 75 0.68 0.77 -3.53
CA GLN A 75 -0.30 1.85 -3.37
C GLN A 75 -0.75 1.99 -1.93
N ASP A 76 -1.27 3.19 -1.62
CA ASP A 76 -1.99 3.48 -0.38
C ASP A 76 -3.03 2.41 -0.06
N TRP A 77 -3.21 2.12 1.23
CA TRP A 77 -4.29 1.27 1.68
C TRP A 77 -5.61 2.03 1.69
N GLU A 78 -6.57 1.53 0.91
CA GLU A 78 -7.94 2.01 0.82
C GLU A 78 -8.91 0.86 1.13
N GLN A 79 -9.98 1.15 1.87
CA GLN A 79 -11.02 0.18 2.15
C GLN A 79 -11.98 0.10 0.96
N GLY A 80 -12.23 -1.11 0.47
CA GLY A 80 -13.19 -1.31 -0.59
C GLY A 80 -13.40 -2.78 -0.98
N PRO A 81 -14.51 -3.10 -1.64
CA PRO A 81 -14.91 -4.48 -1.94
C PRO A 81 -14.13 -5.10 -3.12
N LYS A 82 -13.13 -4.41 -3.67
CA LYS A 82 -12.45 -4.80 -4.91
C LYS A 82 -10.94 -4.86 -4.69
N PHE A 83 -10.27 -5.69 -5.49
CA PHE A 83 -8.83 -5.62 -5.59
C PHE A 83 -8.39 -4.33 -6.32
N TYR A 84 -7.21 -3.85 -5.96
CA TYR A 84 -6.55 -2.68 -6.55
C TYR A 84 -5.02 -2.86 -6.47
N GLY A 85 -4.25 -1.78 -6.63
CA GLY A 85 -2.78 -1.80 -6.62
C GLY A 85 -2.15 -1.83 -8.02
N THR A 86 -0.82 -1.99 -8.05
CA THR A 86 -0.03 -2.09 -9.28
C THR A 86 0.77 -3.38 -9.33
N ASP A 87 1.34 -3.68 -10.51
CA ASP A 87 2.26 -4.79 -10.75
C ASP A 87 3.64 -4.62 -10.09
N ARG A 88 3.88 -3.49 -9.42
CA ARG A 88 5.08 -3.28 -8.59
C ARG A 88 4.96 -3.90 -7.20
N SER A 89 3.75 -4.23 -6.75
CA SER A 89 3.53 -5.01 -5.53
C SER A 89 4.15 -6.40 -5.65
N PHE A 90 4.61 -7.00 -4.55
CA PHE A 90 5.21 -8.34 -4.57
C PHE A 90 5.05 -9.05 -3.23
N LEU A 91 5.09 -10.38 -3.27
CA LEU A 91 5.18 -11.22 -2.07
C LEU A 91 6.63 -11.59 -1.79
N PHE A 92 6.96 -11.90 -0.55
CA PHE A 92 8.30 -12.39 -0.20
C PHE A 92 8.27 -13.36 0.97
N THR A 93 9.31 -14.20 1.04
CA THR A 93 9.66 -14.99 2.23
C THR A 93 11.00 -14.51 2.75
N ILE A 94 11.22 -14.61 4.06
CA ILE A 94 12.50 -14.37 4.76
C ILE A 94 12.98 -15.68 5.38
N ARG A 95 12.11 -16.38 6.11
CA ARG A 95 12.39 -17.68 6.75
C ARG A 95 11.37 -18.71 6.28
N PRO A 96 11.79 -19.93 5.87
CA PRO A 96 13.14 -20.53 5.98
C PRO A 96 14.15 -20.07 4.93
N THR A 97 13.70 -19.43 3.85
CA THR A 97 14.60 -18.96 2.78
C THR A 97 14.09 -17.66 2.22
N PHE A 98 15.01 -16.72 1.98
CA PHE A 98 14.67 -15.43 1.39
C PHE A 98 14.35 -15.57 -0.10
N ARG A 99 13.16 -15.12 -0.53
CA ARG A 99 12.72 -15.08 -1.94
C ARG A 99 11.73 -13.96 -2.16
N ILE A 100 11.70 -13.40 -3.37
CA ILE A 100 10.73 -12.38 -3.82
C ILE A 100 9.92 -12.96 -4.99
N TYR A 101 8.61 -12.77 -4.96
CA TYR A 101 7.65 -13.26 -5.95
C TYR A 101 6.89 -12.06 -6.53
N ARG A 102 7.18 -11.75 -7.79
CA ARG A 102 6.57 -10.65 -8.53
C ARG A 102 5.37 -11.14 -9.35
N PRO A 103 4.40 -10.27 -9.63
CA PRO A 103 3.23 -10.65 -10.37
C PRO A 103 3.55 -11.09 -11.79
N SER A 104 2.79 -12.06 -12.29
CA SER A 104 2.80 -12.40 -13.71
C SER A 104 2.14 -11.27 -14.50
N GLN A 105 2.95 -10.65 -15.36
CA GLN A 105 2.52 -9.59 -16.25
C GLN A 105 1.30 -10.02 -17.09
N GLY A 106 0.23 -9.22 -17.02
CA GLY A 106 -0.97 -9.41 -17.84
C GLY A 106 -1.93 -10.52 -17.43
N VAL A 107 -1.75 -11.19 -16.29
CA VAL A 107 -2.66 -12.28 -15.86
C VAL A 107 -3.92 -11.75 -15.17
N ASN A 108 -3.76 -10.88 -14.18
CA ASN A 108 -4.85 -10.19 -13.49
C ASN A 108 -4.29 -8.95 -12.78
N SER A 109 -5.19 -8.14 -12.22
CA SER A 109 -4.88 -6.94 -11.43
C SER A 109 -5.21 -7.10 -9.95
N ASN A 110 -5.15 -8.33 -9.41
CA ASN A 110 -5.56 -8.63 -8.04
C ASN A 110 -4.42 -8.42 -7.04
N PHE A 111 -3.80 -7.25 -7.01
CA PHE A 111 -2.53 -7.06 -6.29
C PHE A 111 -2.70 -6.88 -4.79
N GLN A 112 -3.57 -5.97 -4.36
CA GLN A 112 -3.89 -5.70 -2.95
C GLN A 112 -5.40 -5.62 -2.76
N TYR A 113 -5.85 -5.99 -1.56
CA TYR A 113 -7.25 -5.97 -1.14
C TYR A 113 -7.32 -5.59 0.33
N LEU A 114 -8.27 -4.73 0.67
CA LEU A 114 -8.55 -4.36 2.04
C LEU A 114 -10.03 -4.06 2.18
N ASP A 115 -10.72 -4.79 3.04
CA ASP A 115 -12.12 -4.56 3.34
C ASP A 115 -12.40 -4.80 4.83
N SER A 116 -13.39 -4.10 5.36
CA SER A 116 -13.82 -4.22 6.75
C SER A 116 -15.28 -3.78 6.90
N GLY A 117 -16.05 -4.51 7.70
CA GLY A 117 -17.45 -4.19 7.99
C GLY A 117 -18.46 -4.70 6.96
N THR A 118 -18.02 -5.31 5.87
CA THR A 118 -18.92 -5.89 4.85
C THR A 118 -19.42 -7.27 5.28
N LYS A 119 -20.72 -7.54 5.16
CA LYS A 119 -21.30 -8.85 5.58
C LYS A 119 -21.06 -9.98 4.59
N THR A 120 -21.02 -9.66 3.30
CA THR A 120 -20.99 -10.66 2.20
C THR A 120 -19.59 -10.96 1.69
N LEU A 121 -18.63 -10.06 1.94
CA LEU A 121 -17.26 -10.15 1.46
C LEU A 121 -16.27 -10.44 2.59
N PRO A 122 -15.08 -10.99 2.27
CA PRO A 122 -14.03 -11.22 3.25
C PRO A 122 -13.55 -9.90 3.86
N ASN A 123 -13.56 -9.80 5.19
CA ASN A 123 -12.99 -8.67 5.92
C ASN A 123 -11.57 -9.01 6.36
N GLY A 124 -10.62 -8.15 6.02
CA GLY A 124 -9.20 -8.41 6.21
C GLY A 124 -8.34 -7.71 5.16
N ILE A 125 -7.07 -8.09 5.13
CA ILE A 125 -6.06 -7.58 4.21
C ILE A 125 -5.51 -8.74 3.37
N GLY A 126 -5.42 -8.54 2.06
CA GLY A 126 -5.11 -9.61 1.11
C GLY A 126 -4.22 -9.17 -0.03
N PHE A 127 -3.52 -10.14 -0.60
CA PHE A 127 -2.64 -9.97 -1.75
C PHE A 127 -2.79 -11.17 -2.69
N GLY A 128 -3.08 -10.90 -3.96
CA GLY A 128 -3.00 -11.89 -5.03
C GLY A 128 -4.11 -12.93 -4.97
N GLY A 129 -4.27 -13.67 -6.06
CA GLY A 129 -5.25 -14.74 -6.16
C GLY A 129 -6.63 -14.21 -6.47
N GLN A 130 -7.62 -14.64 -5.70
CA GLN A 130 -9.03 -14.24 -5.85
C GLN A 130 -9.70 -14.15 -4.48
N LEU A 131 -10.91 -13.57 -4.42
CA LEU A 131 -11.67 -13.49 -3.17
C LEU A 131 -11.79 -14.89 -2.54
N ARG A 132 -11.50 -14.97 -1.23
CA ARG A 132 -11.51 -16.22 -0.43
C ARG A 132 -10.41 -17.24 -0.78
N TYR A 133 -9.51 -16.92 -1.71
CA TYR A 133 -8.36 -17.75 -2.06
C TYR A 133 -7.19 -16.86 -2.45
N PHE A 134 -6.62 -16.20 -1.43
CA PHE A 134 -5.57 -15.20 -1.61
C PHE A 134 -4.18 -15.82 -1.54
N GLY A 135 -3.22 -15.27 -2.30
CA GLY A 135 -1.81 -15.68 -2.18
C GLY A 135 -1.25 -15.43 -0.77
N LEU A 136 -1.69 -14.33 -0.16
CA LEU A 136 -1.48 -14.00 1.24
C LEU A 136 -2.69 -13.23 1.77
N TRP A 137 -3.20 -13.64 2.93
CA TRP A 137 -4.38 -13.07 3.58
C TRP A 137 -4.23 -13.07 5.09
N LEU A 138 -4.73 -12.02 5.72
CA LEU A 138 -4.96 -11.93 7.15
C LEU A 138 -6.39 -11.44 7.39
N ALA A 139 -7.17 -12.23 8.12
CA ALA A 139 -8.54 -11.90 8.45
C ALA A 139 -8.63 -10.75 9.46
N SER A 140 -9.78 -10.08 9.51
CA SER A 140 -10.06 -8.97 10.42
C SER A 140 -10.09 -9.37 11.91
N ASP A 141 -10.07 -10.67 12.23
CA ASP A 141 -9.88 -11.17 13.59
C ASP A 141 -8.44 -10.99 14.11
N PHE A 142 -7.52 -10.53 13.23
CA PHE A 142 -6.11 -10.30 13.50
C PHE A 142 -5.35 -11.56 13.97
N GLN A 143 -5.88 -12.75 13.69
CA GLN A 143 -5.31 -14.01 14.15
C GLN A 143 -5.22 -15.02 13.02
N THR A 144 -6.26 -15.10 12.18
CA THR A 144 -6.39 -16.14 11.18
C THR A 144 -5.85 -15.66 9.83
N GLY A 145 -4.78 -16.30 9.37
CA GLY A 145 -4.16 -16.03 8.09
C GLY A 145 -4.32 -17.18 7.09
N GLN A 146 -4.18 -16.86 5.81
CA GLN A 146 -4.13 -17.84 4.73
C GLN A 146 -3.03 -17.49 3.72
N SER A 147 -2.27 -18.48 3.26
CA SER A 147 -1.40 -18.39 2.09
C SER A 147 -1.77 -19.51 1.13
N ALA A 148 -2.64 -19.20 0.17
CA ALA A 148 -3.18 -20.16 -0.77
C ALA A 148 -2.29 -20.25 -2.03
N ALA A 149 -1.94 -21.48 -2.40
CA ALA A 149 -1.17 -21.77 -3.60
C ALA A 149 -1.44 -23.22 -4.04
N GLU A 150 -2.10 -23.43 -5.18
CA GLU A 150 -2.22 -24.75 -5.81
C GLU A 150 -2.19 -24.65 -7.35
N PRO A 151 -1.06 -24.98 -8.02
CA PRO A 151 0.28 -25.20 -7.46
C PRO A 151 0.96 -23.89 -7.01
N LEU A 152 0.56 -22.74 -7.59
CA LEU A 152 1.08 -21.41 -7.30
C LEU A 152 -0.07 -20.41 -7.23
N CYS A 153 0.14 -19.30 -6.52
CA CYS A 153 -0.78 -18.15 -6.58
C CYS A 153 -0.85 -17.62 -8.02
N SER A 154 -2.06 -17.41 -8.55
CA SER A 154 -2.26 -16.97 -9.93
C SER A 154 -1.68 -15.58 -10.22
N THR A 155 -1.72 -14.66 -9.26
CA THR A 155 -1.20 -13.30 -9.41
C THR A 155 0.32 -13.26 -9.29
N PHE A 156 0.89 -13.76 -8.19
CA PHE A 156 2.30 -13.59 -7.86
C PHE A 156 3.21 -14.76 -8.23
N GLN A 157 2.64 -15.87 -8.74
CA GLN A 157 3.37 -17.12 -8.96
C GLN A 157 4.15 -17.58 -7.72
N SER A 158 3.69 -17.16 -6.54
CA SER A 158 4.31 -17.54 -5.29
C SER A 158 3.85 -18.95 -4.91
N PRO A 159 4.74 -19.77 -4.34
CA PRO A 159 4.31 -20.92 -3.57
C PRO A 159 3.62 -20.42 -2.29
N ARG A 160 3.16 -21.37 -1.48
CA ARG A 160 2.76 -21.09 -0.11
C ARG A 160 3.92 -20.44 0.66
N LEU A 161 3.64 -19.34 1.34
CA LEU A 161 4.63 -18.56 2.08
C LEU A 161 4.80 -19.02 3.54
N SER A 162 3.68 -19.39 4.17
CA SER A 162 3.60 -19.91 5.54
C SER A 162 3.88 -21.41 5.61
N LYS A 163 4.02 -21.94 6.84
CA LYS A 163 4.19 -23.39 7.02
C LYS A 163 3.02 -24.18 6.44
N HIS A 164 1.80 -23.74 6.73
CA HIS A 164 0.52 -24.34 6.35
C HIS A 164 -0.35 -23.35 5.60
N GLN A 165 -1.28 -23.85 4.76
CA GLN A 165 -2.13 -22.96 3.94
C GLN A 165 -2.92 -22.00 4.83
N ASN A 166 -3.48 -22.49 5.93
CA ASN A 166 -4.04 -21.66 6.97
C ASN A 166 -3.01 -21.57 8.09
N PHE A 167 -2.79 -20.38 8.63
CA PHE A 167 -1.81 -20.13 9.69
C PHE A 167 -2.39 -19.22 10.77
N LYS A 168 -1.76 -19.24 11.94
CA LYS A 168 -2.02 -18.28 13.01
C LYS A 168 -0.91 -17.25 13.05
N LEU A 169 -1.31 -15.98 13.14
CA LEU A 169 -0.40 -14.85 13.21
C LEU A 169 0.20 -14.76 14.62
N ASP A 170 1.53 -14.79 14.70
CA ASP A 170 2.28 -14.52 15.94
C ASP A 170 2.62 -13.02 16.03
N GLU A 171 3.27 -12.50 14.98
CA GLU A 171 3.72 -11.10 14.95
C GLU A 171 3.50 -10.45 13.59
N MET A 172 3.17 -9.16 13.58
CA MET A 172 3.06 -8.36 12.37
C MET A 172 3.70 -6.99 12.57
N GLU A 173 4.47 -6.57 11.57
CA GLU A 173 5.00 -5.22 11.46
C GLU A 173 4.66 -4.64 10.09
N VAL A 174 4.36 -3.34 10.07
CA VAL A 174 4.11 -2.59 8.84
C VAL A 174 4.99 -1.35 8.80
N TRP A 175 5.74 -1.22 7.73
CA TRP A 175 6.72 -0.17 7.52
C TRP A 175 6.33 0.68 6.31
N GLN A 176 6.32 1.99 6.46
CA GLN A 176 6.18 2.95 5.36
C GLN A 176 7.49 3.02 4.57
N VAL A 177 7.40 2.87 3.26
CA VAL A 177 8.54 2.97 2.35
C VAL A 177 8.80 4.43 1.94
N HIS A 178 7.74 5.13 1.57
CA HIS A 178 7.75 6.58 1.43
C HIS A 178 6.34 7.14 1.69
N PRO A 179 6.22 8.45 2.00
CA PRO A 179 4.92 9.07 2.23
C PRO A 179 3.99 8.92 1.02
N SER A 180 2.68 8.92 1.29
CA SER A 180 1.66 9.05 0.24
C SER A 180 1.85 10.35 -0.51
N THR A 181 1.53 10.34 -1.80
CA THR A 181 1.43 11.53 -2.62
C THR A 181 0.06 12.21 -2.53
N ILE A 182 -0.91 11.57 -1.86
CA ILE A 182 -2.26 12.07 -1.68
C ILE A 182 -2.31 12.90 -0.39
N ASP A 183 -2.79 14.14 -0.48
CA ASP A 183 -2.98 14.96 0.72
C ASP A 183 -4.23 14.46 1.48
N ARG A 184 -4.19 14.57 2.81
CA ARG A 184 -5.29 14.11 3.67
C ARG A 184 -6.58 14.88 3.41
N ASP A 185 -6.47 16.13 3.00
CA ASP A 185 -7.63 16.98 2.69
C ASP A 185 -8.32 16.57 1.38
N ASP A 186 -7.60 15.88 0.48
CA ASP A 186 -8.11 15.36 -0.78
C ASP A 186 -8.71 13.96 -0.65
N LEU A 187 -8.62 13.34 0.54
CA LEU A 187 -9.16 12.01 0.76
C LEU A 187 -10.68 11.98 0.63
N PRO A 188 -11.25 10.92 0.02
CA PRO A 188 -12.69 10.71 0.04
C PRO A 188 -13.17 10.69 1.49
N LYS A 189 -13.94 11.71 1.87
CA LYS A 189 -14.61 11.76 3.17
C LYS A 189 -15.71 10.71 3.16
N HIS A 190 -15.39 9.48 3.53
CA HIS A 190 -16.41 8.46 3.78
C HIS A 190 -17.30 8.97 4.91
N SER A 191 -18.51 9.40 4.54
CA SER A 191 -19.51 9.81 5.52
C SER A 191 -19.89 8.57 6.33
N ALA A 192 -20.21 8.75 7.62
CA ALA A 192 -20.73 7.67 8.46
C ALA A 192 -21.97 6.97 7.86
N MET A 193 -22.61 7.62 6.89
CA MET A 193 -23.72 7.09 6.11
C MET A 193 -23.31 6.00 5.10
N ASP A 194 -22.09 6.02 4.56
CA ASP A 194 -21.61 5.03 3.58
C ASP A 194 -21.36 3.67 4.23
N ALA A 195 -20.92 3.66 5.49
CA ALA A 195 -20.68 2.44 6.25
C ALA A 195 -21.97 1.67 6.59
N HIS A 196 -23.14 2.35 6.53
CA HIS A 196 -24.43 1.81 6.95
C HIS A 196 -25.57 2.24 6.03
N SER A 197 -25.40 2.13 4.71
CA SER A 197 -26.45 2.42 3.71
C SER A 197 -27.76 1.68 3.99
N ASP A 198 -27.69 0.44 4.49
CA ASP A 198 -28.85 -0.34 4.94
C ASP A 198 -29.60 0.34 6.10
N ALA A 199 -28.89 0.94 7.06
CA ALA A 199 -29.49 1.66 8.17
C ALA A 199 -30.12 2.98 7.72
N VAL A 200 -29.52 3.65 6.73
CA VAL A 200 -30.07 4.84 6.08
C VAL A 200 -31.40 4.50 5.38
N ALA A 201 -31.43 3.44 4.58
CA ALA A 201 -32.64 2.98 3.91
C ALA A 201 -33.75 2.58 4.92
N LEU A 202 -33.38 1.95 6.04
CA LEU A 202 -34.32 1.62 7.12
C LEU A 202 -34.87 2.86 7.84
N LEU A 203 -34.05 3.88 8.07
CA LEU A 203 -34.47 5.15 8.67
C LEU A 203 -35.43 5.92 7.76
N GLU A 204 -35.16 5.90 6.44
CA GLU A 204 -36.05 6.49 5.42
C GLU A 204 -37.38 5.74 5.33
N MET A 205 -37.36 4.40 5.29
CA MET A 205 -38.57 3.57 5.30
C MET A 205 -39.38 3.71 6.60
N ALA A 206 -38.74 4.02 7.73
CA ALA A 206 -39.39 4.27 9.01
C ALA A 206 -39.93 5.71 9.17
N ASN A 207 -39.86 6.54 8.12
CA ASN A 207 -40.30 7.94 8.09
C ASN A 207 -39.72 8.80 9.24
N ARG A 208 -38.50 8.49 9.69
CA ARG A 208 -37.77 9.28 10.69
C ARG A 208 -36.92 10.32 9.95
N LYS A 209 -37.23 11.61 10.10
CA LYS A 209 -36.40 12.70 9.55
C LYS A 209 -35.03 12.73 10.22
N MET A 210 -33.96 12.66 9.42
CA MET A 210 -32.60 12.92 9.89
C MET A 210 -32.41 14.42 10.09
N TYR A 211 -31.98 14.82 11.28
CA TYR A 211 -31.55 16.19 11.57
C TYR A 211 -30.02 16.24 11.49
N SER A 212 -29.51 16.51 10.29
CA SER A 212 -28.20 17.13 10.09
C SER A 212 -28.29 17.95 8.81
N LYS A 213 -28.73 19.21 8.99
CA LYS A 213 -28.57 20.28 8.01
C LYS A 213 -27.46 21.20 8.52
N ASP A 214 -26.84 21.89 7.55
CA ASP A 214 -25.97 23.07 7.64
C ASP A 214 -24.49 22.75 7.30
N VAL A 215 -23.87 23.21 6.21
CA VAL A 215 -24.20 24.20 5.16
C VAL A 215 -23.38 23.85 3.90
N ARG A 216 -24.00 23.72 2.72
CA ARG A 216 -23.30 23.89 1.42
C ARG A 216 -23.84 25.19 0.82
N ALA A 217 -23.03 26.25 0.83
CA ALA A 217 -23.34 27.44 0.09
C ALA A 217 -23.19 27.14 -1.42
N PRO A 218 -24.12 27.57 -2.28
CA PRO A 218 -24.00 27.38 -3.72
C PRO A 218 -22.91 28.30 -4.30
N GLU A 219 -22.10 27.76 -5.21
CA GLU A 219 -21.23 28.54 -6.09
C GLU A 219 -22.08 29.45 -6.96
N ASN A 220 -21.85 30.76 -6.89
CA ASN A 220 -22.40 31.72 -7.83
C ASN A 220 -21.65 31.60 -9.16
N ILE A 221 -22.31 31.00 -10.16
CA ILE A 221 -21.99 31.19 -11.57
C ILE A 221 -22.70 32.49 -11.98
N TYR A 222 -21.94 33.58 -12.13
CA TYR A 222 -22.39 34.72 -12.92
C TYR A 222 -21.81 34.52 -14.33
N ASP A 223 -22.68 34.10 -15.23
CA ASP A 223 -22.56 34.34 -16.67
C ASP A 223 -22.83 35.84 -16.90
N ASP A 224 -21.82 36.60 -17.29
CA ASP A 224 -21.99 37.94 -17.87
C ASP A 224 -21.87 37.78 -19.40
N ASP A 225 -23.03 37.68 -20.06
CA ASP A 225 -23.22 38.05 -21.47
C ASP A 225 -23.58 39.54 -21.53
N ASP A 226 -22.71 40.37 -22.12
CA ASP A 226 -23.04 41.52 -22.99
C ASP A 226 -21.78 42.03 -23.72
#